data_AF-A0A655BUD3-F1
#
_entry.id   AF-A0A655BUD3-F1
#
_cell.length_a   1.000
_cell.length_b   1.000
_cell.length_c   1.000
_cell.angle_alpha   90.00
_cell.angle_beta   90.00
_cell.angle_gamma   90.00
#
_symmetry.space_group_name_H-M   'P 1'
#
loop_
_entity.id
_entity.type
_entity.pdbx_description
1 polymer ?
#
loop_
_entity_poly.entity_id
_entity_poly.type
_entity_poly.pdbx_seq_one_letter_code
_entity_poly.pdbx_strand_id
1 'polypeptide(L)' 'MVNEIAQAHNATVAQILLTWVIAHPGVMAIPKAGSTEHVKQNAAALEIALSANELALLDNAWPAPKGKTALDMV' A
#
# COMPACT_ATOMS: atom_id res chain seq x y z
N MET A 1 -12.91 1.68 -5.14
CA MET A 1 -12.08 2.36 -4.13
C MET A 1 -10.57 2.31 -4.42
N VAL A 2 -9.80 1.26 -4.09
CA VAL A 2 -8.33 1.29 -4.31
C VAL A 2 -7.92 1.52 -5.77
N ASN A 3 -8.73 1.03 -6.73
CA ASN A 3 -8.56 1.32 -8.15
C ASN A 3 -8.77 2.81 -8.48
N GLU A 4 -9.71 3.49 -7.81
CA GLU A 4 -9.96 4.92 -8.00
C GLU A 4 -8.82 5.76 -7.44
N ILE A 5 -8.29 5.38 -6.27
CA ILE A 5 -7.09 6.01 -5.70
C ILE A 5 -5.90 5.83 -6.65
N ALA A 6 -5.68 4.62 -7.16
CA ALA A 6 -4.63 4.37 -8.14
C ALA A 6 -4.78 5.24 -9.39
N GLN A 7 -6.00 5.37 -9.93
CA GLN A 7 -6.29 6.25 -11.06
C GLN A 7 -6.03 7.73 -10.74
N ALA A 8 -6.43 8.22 -9.57
CA ALA A 8 -6.24 9.61 -9.15
C ALA A 8 -4.75 9.99 -9.04
N HIS A 9 -3.90 9.05 -8.64
CA HIS A 9 -2.45 9.22 -8.54
C HIS A 9 -1.70 8.84 -9.82
N ASN A 10 -2.41 8.43 -10.90
CA ASN A 10 -1.81 7.84 -12.10
C ASN A 10 -0.78 6.74 -11.78
N ALA A 11 -1.11 5.91 -10.78
CA ALA A 11 -0.28 4.87 -10.23
C ALA A 11 -0.93 3.50 -10.45
N THR A 12 -0.15 2.44 -10.28
CA THR A 12 -0.70 1.08 -10.23
C THR A 12 -1.28 0.79 -8.85
N VAL A 13 -2.21 -0.16 -8.77
CA VAL A 13 -2.76 -0.63 -7.49
C VAL A 13 -1.65 -1.16 -6.58
N ALA A 14 -0.64 -1.83 -7.13
CA ALA A 14 0.50 -2.34 -6.36
C ALA A 14 1.28 -1.19 -5.69
N GLN A 15 1.47 -0.07 -6.39
CA GLN A 15 2.11 1.11 -5.81
C GLN A 15 1.29 1.68 -4.66
N ILE A 16 -0.03 1.85 -4.82
CA ILE A 16 -0.90 2.35 -3.75
C ILE A 16 -0.86 1.45 -2.52
N LEU A 17 -0.90 0.13 -2.70
CA LEU A 17 -0.82 -0.81 -1.58
C LEU A 17 0.55 -0.76 -0.89
N LEU A 18 1.65 -0.64 -1.65
CA LEU A 18 2.98 -0.47 -1.08
C LEU A 18 3.10 0.83 -0.29
N THR A 19 2.63 1.95 -0.85
CA THR A 19 2.60 3.25 -0.17
C THR A 19 1.80 3.18 1.14
N TRP A 20 0.65 2.49 1.14
CA TRP A 20 -0.16 2.31 2.36
C TRP A 20 0.56 1.47 3.43
N VAL A 21 1.23 0.38 3.05
CA VAL A 21 1.99 -0.46 4.00
C VAL A 21 3.10 0.34 4.67
N ILE A 22 3.87 1.13 3.90
CA ILE A 22 5.02 1.89 4.43
C ILE A 22 4.64 3.24 5.04
N ALA A 23 3.37 3.66 4.97
CA ALA A 23 2.88 4.87 5.62
C ALA A 23 2.99 4.78 7.16
N HIS A 24 3.07 3.56 7.69
CA HIS A 24 3.22 3.29 9.11
C HIS A 24 4.69 3.41 9.56
N PRO A 25 5.01 4.29 10.53
CA PRO A 25 6.37 4.42 11.05
C PRO A 25 6.91 3.08 11.56
N GLY A 26 8.14 2.73 11.15
CA GLY A 26 8.79 1.49 11.56
C GLY A 26 8.43 0.25 10.74
N VAL A 27 7.62 0.39 9.68
CA VAL A 27 7.30 -0.71 8.74
C VAL A 27 8.19 -0.61 7.49
N MET A 28 8.80 -1.73 7.10
CA MET A 28 9.58 -1.86 5.87
C MET A 28 8.98 -2.95 4.98
N ALA A 29 8.45 -2.56 3.83
CA ALA A 29 7.96 -3.51 2.83
C ALA A 29 9.12 -4.10 2.01
N ILE A 30 9.07 -5.40 1.75
CA ILE A 30 10.08 -6.14 0.94
C ILE A 30 9.47 -6.83 -0.28
N PRO A 31 8.83 -6.09 -1.21
CA PRO A 31 8.15 -6.69 -2.35
C PRO A 31 9.14 -7.31 -3.34
N LYS A 32 8.89 -8.57 -3.73
CA LYS A 32 9.62 -9.23 -4.82
C LYS A 32 9.10 -8.76 -6.17
N ALA A 33 10.02 -8.43 -7.08
CA ALA A 33 9.72 -8.14 -8.48
C ALA A 33 10.50 -9.09 -9.40
N GLY A 34 9.82 -9.67 -10.40
CA GLY A 34 10.45 -10.53 -11.41
C GLY A 34 10.83 -9.80 -12.71
N SER A 35 10.44 -8.53 -12.85
CA SER A 35 10.70 -7.70 -14.01
C SER A 35 11.26 -6.34 -13.56
N THR A 36 12.08 -5.73 -14.41
CA THR A 36 12.62 -4.39 -14.16
C THR A 36 11.53 -3.33 -14.09
N GLU A 37 10.44 -3.52 -14.82
CA GLU A 37 9.27 -2.63 -14.78
C GLU A 37 8.61 -2.64 -13.39
N HIS A 38 8.39 -3.81 -12.79
CA HIS A 38 7.86 -3.88 -11.43
C HIS A 38 8.85 -3.34 -10.39
N VAL A 39 10.17 -3.50 -10.61
CA VAL A 39 11.18 -2.87 -9.73
C VAL A 39 11.02 -1.34 -9.75
N LYS A 40 10.88 -0.74 -10.93
CA LYS A 40 10.68 0.72 -11.06
C LYS A 40 9.38 1.17 -10.41
N GLN A 41 8.28 0.42 -10.60
CA GLN A 41 6.99 0.72 -9.97
C GLN A 41 7.09 0.64 -8.45
N ASN A 42 7.69 -0.42 -7.90
CA ASN A 42 7.91 -0.57 -6.46
C ASN A 42 8.72 0.61 -5.89
N ALA A 43 9.76 1.06 -6.60
CA ALA A 43 10.56 2.21 -6.19
C ALA A 43 9.74 3.51 -6.22
N ALA A 44 8.97 3.74 -7.29
CA ALA A 44 8.12 4.92 -7.43
C ALA A 44 6.99 5.00 -6.39
N ALA A 45 6.63 3.90 -5.71
CA ALA A 45 5.69 3.93 -4.59
C ALA A 45 6.17 4.82 -3.42
N LEU A 46 7.48 5.07 -3.30
CA LEU A 46 8.07 5.98 -2.31
C LEU A 46 7.76 7.47 -2.59
N GLU A 47 7.39 7.79 -3.83
CA GLU A 47 7.11 9.17 -4.27
C GLU A 47 5.63 9.54 -4.17
N ILE A 48 4.77 8.55 -3.86
CA ILE A 48 3.32 8.77 -3.74
C ILE A 48 3.01 9.20 -2.31
N ALA A 49 2.31 10.33 -2.17
CA ALA A 49 1.77 10.81 -0.91
C ALA A 49 0.25 10.61 -0.89
N LEU A 50 -0.21 9.61 -0.14
CA LEU A 50 -1.65 9.44 0.11
C LEU A 50 -2.15 10.51 1.07
N SER A 51 -3.28 11.13 0.73
CA SER A 51 -3.95 12.07 1.63
C SER A 51 -4.53 11.34 2.85
N ALA A 52 -4.77 12.09 3.93
CA ALA A 52 -5.40 11.54 5.14
C ALA A 52 -6.77 10.89 4.85
N ASN A 53 -7.51 11.43 3.89
CA ASN A 53 -8.80 10.86 3.48
C ASN A 53 -8.61 9.52 2.76
N GLU A 54 -7.63 9.41 1.87
CA GLU A 54 -7.34 8.16 1.16
C GLU A 54 -6.84 7.08 2.12
N LEU A 55 -5.97 7.44 3.06
CA LEU A 55 -5.54 6.53 4.14
C LEU A 55 -6.75 6.06 4.95
N ALA A 56 -7.63 6.96 5.37
CA ALA A 56 -8.84 6.60 6.09
C ALA A 56 -9.80 5.71 5.27
N LEU A 57 -9.89 5.91 3.95
CA LEU A 57 -10.69 5.05 3.08
C LEU A 57 -10.11 3.64 3.01
N LEU A 58 -8.78 3.51 2.91
CA LEU A 58 -8.09 2.23 2.92
C LEU A 58 -8.25 1.52 4.27
N ASP A 59 -8.04 2.23 5.38
CA ASP A 59 -8.20 1.68 6.73
C ASP A 59 -9.65 1.24 7.00
N ASN A 60 -10.65 1.95 6.49
CA ASN A 60 -12.05 1.55 6.63
C ASN A 60 -12.41 0.32 5.77
N ALA A 61 -11.79 0.19 4.59
CA ALA A 61 -11.98 -0.97 3.72
C ALA A 61 -11.28 -2.23 4.26
N TRP A 62 -10.12 -2.07 4.91
CA TRP A 62 -9.35 -3.14 5.56
C TRP A 62 -9.06 -2.79 7.03
N PRO A 63 -10.08 -2.87 7.90
CA PRO A 63 -9.97 -2.43 9.28
C PRO A 63 -8.98 -3.26 10.08
N ALA A 64 -8.29 -2.60 11.01
CA ALA A 64 -7.45 -3.25 11.99
C ALA A 64 -8.24 -4.29 12.82
N PRO A 65 -7.59 -5.39 13.24
CA PRO A 65 -8.25 -6.41 14.05
C PRO A 65 -8.73 -5.83 15.38
N LYS A 66 -9.98 -6.15 15.76
CA LYS A 66 -10.62 -5.63 17.01
C LYS A 66 -10.24 -6.40 18.28
N GLY A 67 -9.32 -7.37 18.17
CA GLY A 67 -8.91 -8.25 19.24
C GLY A 67 -7.72 -9.11 18.82
N LYS A 68 -7.26 -9.99 19.70
CA LYS A 68 -6.14 -10.89 19.40
C LYS A 68 -6.49 -11.82 18.24
N THR A 69 -5.68 -11.80 17.20
CA THR A 69 -5.75 -12.72 16.06
C THR A 69 -4.50 -13.59 16.03
N ALA A 70 -4.59 -14.79 15.45
CA ALA A 70 -3.41 -15.61 15.20
C ALA A 70 -2.46 -14.88 14.23
N LEU A 71 -1.16 -15.17 14.35
CA LEU A 71 -0.17 -14.65 13.41
C LEU A 71 -0.37 -15.29 12.03
N ASP A 72 -0.50 -14.46 11.00
CA ASP A 72 -0.58 -14.91 9.61
C ASP A 72 0.82 -15.24 9.07
N MET A 73 0.97 -16.38 8.40
CA MET A 73 2.24 -16.88 7.85
C MET A 73 2.00 -17.57 6.51
N VAL A 74 2.81 -17.23 5.49
CA VAL A 74 2.73 -17.76 4.12
C VAL A 74 4.10 -18.09 3.53
#